data_AF-A0A2S3ZLM5-F1
#
_entry.id   AF-A0A2S3ZLM5-F1
#
_cell.length_a   1.000
_cell.length_b   1.000
_cell.length_c   1.000
_cell.angle_alpha   90.00
_cell.angle_beta   90.00
_cell.angle_gamma   90.00
#
_symmetry.space_group_name_H-M   'P 1'
#
loop_
_entity.id
_entity.type
_entity.pdbx_description
1 polymer ?
#
loop_
_entity_poly.entity_id
_entity_poly.type
_entity_poly.pdbx_seq_one_letter_code
_entity_poly.pdbx_strand_id
1 'polypeptide(L)'
;MAEQNTPFHVVLDLTEDRAYSVLTLALEAYAERTRGEAADEEQNEQPNEFQIADLKALAEVAAGLLEDIERQLTETDKALS
;
A
#
# COMPACT_ATOMS: atom_id res chain seq x y z
N MET A 1 -21.93 -11.33 -14.20
CA MET A 1 -21.26 -12.06 -13.11
C MET A 1 -19.91 -11.40 -12.94
N ALA A 2 -19.58 -10.86 -11.76
CA ALA A 2 -18.27 -10.27 -11.50
C ALA A 2 -17.29 -11.43 -11.28
N GLU A 3 -16.25 -11.52 -12.11
CA GLU A 3 -15.16 -12.47 -11.91
C GLU A 3 -14.50 -12.13 -10.56
N GLN A 4 -14.57 -13.07 -9.61
CA GLN A 4 -13.83 -12.97 -8.35
C GLN A 4 -12.34 -13.01 -8.70
N ASN A 5 -11.71 -11.83 -8.78
CA ASN A 5 -10.26 -11.72 -8.79
C ASN A 5 -9.76 -12.33 -7.48
N THR A 6 -9.32 -13.59 -7.56
CA THR A 6 -8.74 -14.29 -6.42
C THR A 6 -7.48 -13.51 -6.04
N PRO A 7 -7.28 -13.15 -4.75
CA PRO A 7 -6.09 -12.41 -4.35
C PRO A 7 -4.84 -13.19 -4.76
N PHE A 8 -3.97 -12.57 -5.54
CA PHE A 8 -2.68 -13.17 -5.86
C PHE A 8 -1.81 -13.10 -4.61
N HIS A 9 -1.43 -14.27 -4.09
CA HIS A 9 -0.43 -14.35 -3.03
C HIS A 9 0.93 -13.93 -3.60
N VAL A 10 1.36 -12.73 -3.26
CA VAL A 10 2.73 -12.28 -3.53
C VAL A 10 3.63 -12.93 -2.47
N VAL A 11 4.34 -13.98 -2.85
CA VAL A 11 5.46 -14.49 -2.06
C VAL A 11 6.66 -13.66 -2.46
N LEU A 12 7.05 -12.71 -1.60
CA LEU A 12 8.32 -12.03 -1.76
C LEU A 12 9.41 -13.05 -1.48
N ASP A 13 10.28 -13.30 -2.45
CA ASP A 13 11.51 -14.02 -2.20
C ASP A 13 12.44 -13.07 -1.43
N LEU A 14 12.43 -13.23 -0.11
CA LEU A 14 13.17 -12.39 0.84
C LEU A 14 14.66 -12.66 0.85
N THR A 15 15.16 -13.56 -0.01
CA THR A 15 16.61 -13.74 -0.20
C THR A 15 17.26 -12.56 -0.92
N GLU A 16 16.47 -11.68 -1.56
CA GLU A 16 16.94 -10.44 -2.16
C GLU A 16 16.38 -9.21 -1.42
N ASP A 17 17.13 -8.70 -0.43
CA ASP A 17 16.88 -7.43 0.31
C ASP A 17 16.42 -6.25 -0.60
N ARG A 18 16.82 -6.30 -1.88
CA ARG A 18 16.46 -5.32 -2.90
C ARG A 18 14.98 -5.34 -3.26
N ALA A 19 14.34 -6.51 -3.35
CA ALA A 19 12.92 -6.62 -3.70
C ALA A 19 12.03 -6.04 -2.59
N TYR A 20 12.39 -6.30 -1.33
CA TYR A 20 11.75 -5.69 -0.17
C TYR A 20 11.90 -4.17 -0.17
N SER A 21 13.12 -3.68 -0.37
CA SER A 21 13.42 -2.23 -0.40
C SER A 21 12.67 -1.52 -1.53
N VAL A 22 12.58 -2.13 -2.72
CA VAL A 22 11.84 -1.53 -3.85
C VAL A 22 10.34 -1.52 -3.59
N LEU A 23 9.78 -2.59 -3.02
CA LEU A 23 8.35 -2.65 -2.73
C LEU A 23 7.93 -1.63 -1.65
N THR A 24 8.69 -1.54 -0.56
CA THR A 24 8.42 -0.59 0.53
C THR A 24 8.48 0.85 0.04
N LEU A 25 9.53 1.21 -0.72
CA LEU A 25 9.64 2.53 -1.35
C LEU A 25 8.48 2.81 -2.32
N ALA A 26 8.04 1.82 -3.08
CA ALA A 26 6.92 1.97 -4.01
C ALA A 26 5.58 2.18 -3.28
N LEU A 27 5.33 1.44 -2.19
CA LEU A 27 4.13 1.59 -1.36
C LEU A 27 4.11 2.95 -0.65
N GLU A 28 5.23 3.39 -0.11
CA GLU A 28 5.36 4.70 0.54
C GLU A 28 5.12 5.83 -0.47
N ALA A 29 5.80 5.80 -1.62
CA ALA A 29 5.60 6.80 -2.68
C ALA A 29 4.17 6.82 -3.21
N TYR A 30 3.53 5.64 -3.33
CA TYR A 30 2.12 5.56 -3.72
C TYR A 30 1.21 6.17 -2.66
N ALA A 31 1.41 5.86 -1.37
CA ALA A 31 0.61 6.43 -0.29
C ALA A 31 0.73 7.95 -0.23
N GLU A 32 1.94 8.50 -0.33
CA GLU A 32 2.17 9.95 -0.37
C GLU A 32 1.50 10.61 -1.57
N ARG A 33 1.70 10.05 -2.76
CA ARG A 33 1.10 10.57 -3.98
C ARG A 33 -0.43 10.60 -3.88
N THR A 34 -1.03 9.53 -3.38
CA THR A 34 -2.50 9.41 -3.32
C THR A 34 -3.08 10.37 -2.27
N ARG A 35 -2.37 10.64 -1.16
CA ARG A 35 -2.73 11.71 -0.22
C ARG A 35 -2.64 13.10 -0.87
N GLY A 36 -1.60 13.33 -1.68
CA GLY A 36 -1.45 14.56 -2.45
C GLY A 36 -2.61 14.77 -3.42
N GLU A 37 -2.96 13.75 -4.20
CA GLU A 37 -4.10 13.78 -5.13
C GLU A 37 -5.43 14.03 -4.39
N ALA A 38 -5.62 13.46 -3.19
CA ALA A 38 -6.80 13.74 -2.37
C ALA A 38 -6.84 15.20 -1.89
N ALA A 39 -5.70 15.75 -1.45
CA ALA A 39 -5.58 17.14 -1.00
C ALA A 39 -5.73 18.15 -2.16
N ASP A 40 -5.33 17.77 -3.37
CA ASP A 40 -5.55 18.56 -4.58
C ASP A 40 -7.04 18.56 -4.97
N GLU A 41 -7.71 17.39 -4.89
CA GLU A 41 -9.14 17.28 -5.16
C GLU A 41 -9.99 18.07 -4.14
N GLU A 42 -9.59 18.11 -2.87
CA GLU A 42 -10.21 18.94 -1.83
C GLU A 42 -10.15 20.45 -2.14
N GLN A 43 -9.19 20.90 -2.94
CA GLN A 43 -9.00 22.31 -3.31
C GLN A 43 -9.78 22.73 -4.57
N ASN A 44 -10.43 21.80 -5.25
CA ASN A 44 -11.24 22.10 -6.44
C ASN A 44 -12.47 22.97 -6.10
N GLU A 45 -12.96 23.73 -7.08
CA GLU A 45 -14.19 24.54 -6.93
C GLU A 45 -15.43 23.69 -6.59
N GLN A 46 -15.44 22.43 -7.05
CA GLN A 46 -16.46 21.43 -6.74
C GLN A 46 -15.76 20.11 -6.39
N PRO A 47 -15.39 19.91 -5.11
CA PRO A 47 -14.69 18.70 -4.68
C PRO A 47 -15.53 17.44 -4.89
N ASN A 48 -14.91 16.40 -5.44
CA ASN A 48 -15.54 15.09 -5.55
C ASN A 48 -15.29 14.25 -4.28
N GLU A 49 -16.23 14.31 -3.34
CA GLU A 49 -16.16 13.59 -2.04
C GLU A 49 -15.93 12.08 -2.17
N PHE A 50 -16.49 11.43 -3.20
CA PHE A 50 -16.27 9.98 -3.42
C PHE A 50 -14.84 9.68 -3.83
N GLN A 51 -14.29 10.50 -4.73
CA GLN A 51 -12.91 10.35 -5.18
C GLN A 51 -11.92 10.66 -4.05
N ILE A 52 -12.19 11.68 -3.24
CA ILE A 52 -11.38 12.00 -2.05
C ILE A 52 -11.37 10.82 -1.07
N ALA A 53 -12.53 10.22 -0.81
CA ALA A 53 -12.64 9.06 0.07
C ALA A 53 -11.88 7.85 -0.46
N ASP A 54 -12.01 7.55 -1.75
CA ASP A 54 -11.28 6.44 -2.41
C ASP A 54 -9.76 6.67 -2.35
N LEU A 55 -9.28 7.88 -2.66
CA LEU A 55 -7.86 8.23 -2.61
C LEU A 55 -7.30 8.09 -1.18
N LYS A 56 -8.03 8.55 -0.17
CA LYS A 56 -7.64 8.38 1.25
C LYS A 56 -7.58 6.90 1.63
N ALA A 57 -8.59 6.11 1.27
CA ALA A 57 -8.63 4.69 1.55
C ALA A 57 -7.45 3.93 0.88
N LEU A 58 -7.12 4.29 -0.37
CA LEU A 58 -5.96 3.71 -1.07
C LEU A 58 -4.64 4.04 -0.38
N ALA A 59 -4.47 5.27 0.11
CA ALA A 59 -3.29 5.66 0.87
C ALA A 59 -3.17 4.90 2.21
N GLU A 60 -4.29 4.70 2.90
CA GLU A 60 -4.34 3.92 4.15
C GLU A 60 -4.01 2.45 3.90
N VAL A 61 -4.57 1.83 2.86
CA VAL A 61 -4.26 0.44 2.48
C VAL A 61 -2.78 0.28 2.14
N ALA A 62 -2.20 1.21 1.37
CA ALA A 62 -0.78 1.15 1.03
C ALA A 62 0.14 1.26 2.25
N ALA A 63 -0.20 2.14 3.20
CA ALA A 63 0.53 2.25 4.47
C ALA A 63 0.35 1.00 5.34
N GLY A 64 -0.86 0.45 5.44
CA GLY A 64 -1.13 -0.78 6.19
C GLY A 64 -0.41 -2.00 5.61
N LEU A 65 -0.30 -2.09 4.27
CA LEU A 65 0.48 -3.14 3.62
C LEU A 65 1.98 -3.06 3.99
N LEU A 66 2.52 -1.85 4.13
CA LEU A 66 3.90 -1.66 4.59
C LEU A 66 4.10 -2.25 5.99
N GLU A 67 3.24 -1.87 6.94
CA GLU A 67 3.27 -2.38 8.33
C GLU A 67 3.10 -3.90 8.38
N ASP A 68 2.22 -4.45 7.55
CA ASP A 68 1.99 -5.89 7.48
C ASP A 68 3.23 -6.65 6.98
N ILE A 69 3.93 -6.12 5.96
CA ILE A 69 5.17 -6.70 5.46
C ILE A 69 6.26 -6.62 6.55
N GLU A 70 6.46 -5.47 7.18
CA GLU A 70 7.44 -5.28 8.26
C GLU A 70 7.21 -6.25 9.44
N ARG A 71 5.94 -6.43 9.82
CA ARG A 71 5.55 -7.39 10.86
C ARG A 71 5.86 -8.83 10.46
N GLN A 72 5.46 -9.25 9.25
CA GLN A 72 5.71 -10.61 8.78
C GLN A 72 7.21 -10.94 8.74
N LEU A 73 8.06 -9.97 8.39
CA LEU A 73 9.52 -10.13 8.43
C LEU A 73 10.03 -10.31 9.85
N THR A 74 9.60 -9.44 10.76
CA THR A 74 9.99 -9.51 12.18
C THR A 74 9.58 -10.83 12.83
N GLU A 75 8.41 -11.35 12.49
CA GLU A 75 7.90 -12.64 13.00
C GLU A 75 8.65 -13.83 12.39
N THR A 76 9.00 -13.76 11.10
CA THR A 76 9.78 -14.79 10.41
C THR A 76 11.20 -14.91 10.96
N ASP A 77 11.89 -13.79 11.19
CA ASP A 77 13.24 -13.77 11.79
C ASP A 77 13.25 -14.37 13.21
N LYS A 78 12.21 -14.10 14.00
CA LYS A 78 12.04 -14.70 15.33
C LYS A 78 11.78 -16.20 15.28
N ALA A 79 11.10 -16.70 14.24
CA ALA A 79 10.82 -18.13 14.08
C ALA A 79 12.05 -18.94 13.64
N LEU A 80 13.07 -18.27 13.08
CA LEU A 80 14.32 -18.87 12.60
C LEU A 80 15.49 -18.75 13.60
N SER A 81 15.34 -17.96 14.68
CA SER A 81 16.33 -17.74 15.75
C SER A 81 16.14 -18.67 16.94
#